data_AF-A0A7K8ZGP8-F1
#
_entry.id   AF-A0A7K8ZGP8-F1
#
_cell.length_a   1.000
_cell.length_b   1.000
_cell.length_c   1.000
_cell.angle_alpha   90.00
_cell.angle_beta   90.00
_cell.angle_gamma   90.00
#
_symmetry.space_group_name_H-M   'P 1'
#
loop_
_entity.id
_entity.type
_entity.pdbx_description
1 polymer ?
#
loop_
_entity_poly.entity_id
_entity_poly.type
_entity_poly.pdbx_seq_one_letter_code
_entity_poly.pdbx_strand_id
1 'polypeptide(L)'
;MSGGHGAEGRAGAISCALPSIPSNKLPDLRFISRGAYGTVSAARHADWRVPVALKCLQGPLLDSDRNHLLKEAEILHKARFSYVLPILGICNEPEFLGIVTEYMTNGSLNQLLHGKDVYPDIPWCLRFRILYEIALGVNYLHNMNPPLLHHDLKTQNILLDDEFHVKIADFGMSKWRVISMSQSRSESSLPEGGTIIYMPPEDYNPSQKTRASVKHDIYSYAIIMWEVMSRKRPFEEVINPLQIMYSVSQGQRLDLSEESLSLDIPHRMLITRLMESGWAQNPDERPSFLKCLIELEPLLRTFDEISMLEAVILLKRSKSLYESQGIYKSGKKADVEQISLNIPLNPQKETYSGSIQCDALPLRSISPDMSKIKSIPQCNILSSGEILLTSCKFKLPLQFYIPTVTLHLRSRKFDGSSAGLHSLNSQSMDENISVTQSAKPFVHPYSNVPSSDKSISDASNSASFILQSSLIPSDFLLETIQHNVAHQWIQNKREEIIDQMTEACLNQSLDALLSRFLLMKEDYELISTKPTRTSKVRQLLDTSDSQGEEFARIIVQKLKDNKQLGLQPYPDTVSNSQRLH
;
A
#
# COMPACT_ATOMS: atom_id res chain seq x y z
N MET A 1 -51.89 -0.13 29.60
CA MET A 1 -50.91 0.96 29.81
C MET A 1 -49.61 0.30 30.25
N SER A 2 -48.76 -0.08 29.28
CA SER A 2 -47.71 0.76 28.66
C SER A 2 -46.47 0.81 29.57
N GLY A 3 -45.28 0.38 29.16
CA GLY A 3 -44.86 -0.01 27.83
C GLY A 3 -43.50 -0.71 27.83
N GLY A 4 -43.26 -1.43 26.74
CA GLY A 4 -41.93 -1.91 26.38
C GLY A 4 -41.13 -0.83 25.68
N HIS A 5 -39.84 -0.78 25.99
CA HIS A 5 -38.73 -0.20 25.24
C HIS A 5 -37.51 -1.02 25.65
N GLY A 6 -36.64 -1.54 24.82
CA GLY A 6 -36.59 -1.70 23.37
C GLY A 6 -35.39 -2.62 23.21
N ALA A 7 -35.60 -3.81 22.64
CA ALA A 7 -34.49 -4.67 22.26
C ALA A 7 -33.81 -4.00 21.07
N GLU A 8 -32.83 -3.13 21.35
CA GLU A 8 -31.88 -2.70 20.33
C GLU A 8 -31.09 -3.94 19.90
N GLY A 9 -31.46 -4.46 18.75
CA GLY A 9 -30.77 -5.55 18.09
C GLY A 9 -29.33 -5.13 17.83
N ARG A 10 -28.39 -5.65 18.64
CA ARG A 10 -27.01 -5.83 18.18
C ARG A 10 -27.11 -6.68 16.91
N ALA A 11 -26.82 -6.09 15.76
CA ALA A 11 -26.53 -6.83 14.54
C ALA A 11 -25.56 -7.96 14.90
N GLY A 12 -26.01 -9.21 14.78
CA GLY A 12 -25.23 -10.38 15.19
C GLY A 12 -23.94 -10.42 14.38
N ALA A 13 -22.79 -10.39 15.07
CA ALA A 13 -21.50 -10.53 14.40
C ALA A 13 -21.41 -11.95 13.80
N ILE A 14 -21.30 -12.05 12.48
CA ILE A 14 -21.02 -13.31 11.80
C ILE A 14 -19.53 -13.62 12.04
N SER A 15 -19.25 -14.65 12.83
CA SER A 15 -17.89 -15.12 13.10
C SER A 15 -17.58 -16.35 12.25
N CYS A 16 -16.47 -16.31 11.53
CA CYS A 16 -15.89 -17.47 10.86
C CYS A 16 -14.69 -17.95 11.69
N ALA A 17 -14.66 -19.23 12.07
CA ALA A 17 -13.54 -19.81 12.83
C ALA A 17 -12.39 -20.21 11.88
N LEU A 18 -11.15 -20.03 12.33
CA LEU A 18 -9.98 -20.52 11.58
C LEU A 18 -9.89 -22.05 11.75
N PRO A 19 -9.87 -22.84 10.65
CA PRO A 19 -9.76 -24.29 10.76
C PRO A 19 -8.46 -24.73 11.41
N SER A 20 -8.54 -25.73 12.29
CA SER A 20 -7.36 -26.46 12.77
C SER A 20 -7.08 -27.64 11.83
N ILE A 21 -5.86 -27.70 11.30
CA ILE A 21 -5.43 -28.71 10.34
C ILE A 21 -4.41 -29.61 11.04
N PRO A 22 -4.69 -30.90 11.26
CA PRO A 22 -3.73 -31.84 11.82
C PRO A 22 -2.51 -32.03 10.91
N SER A 23 -1.31 -32.21 11.47
CA SER A 23 -0.06 -32.35 10.73
C SER A 23 -0.08 -33.56 9.77
N ASN A 24 -0.77 -34.64 10.14
CA ASN A 24 -0.94 -35.83 9.30
C ASN A 24 -1.75 -35.58 8.01
N LYS A 25 -2.47 -34.46 7.91
CA LYS A 25 -3.18 -34.02 6.69
C LYS A 25 -2.29 -33.28 5.72
N LEU A 26 -1.03 -33.05 6.06
CA LEU A 26 -0.02 -32.39 5.24
C LEU A 26 1.13 -33.37 4.92
N PRO A 27 0.86 -34.45 4.16
CA PRO A 27 1.91 -35.37 3.74
C PRO A 27 2.89 -34.69 2.77
N ASP A 28 4.07 -35.30 2.61
CA ASP A 28 5.07 -34.94 1.60
C ASP A 28 5.53 -33.47 1.68
N LEU A 29 5.84 -32.98 2.88
CA LEU A 29 6.41 -31.64 3.07
C LEU A 29 7.71 -31.48 2.28
N ARG A 30 7.70 -30.57 1.31
CA ARG A 30 8.87 -30.19 0.51
C ARG A 30 9.36 -28.83 0.96
N PHE A 31 10.60 -28.79 1.44
CA PHE A 31 11.25 -27.53 1.81
C PHE A 31 11.26 -26.55 0.63
N ILE A 32 10.85 -25.29 0.88
CA ILE A 32 10.94 -24.19 -0.08
C ILE A 32 12.02 -23.21 0.36
N SER A 33 11.93 -22.72 1.60
CA SER A 33 12.83 -21.69 2.11
C SER A 33 12.89 -21.68 3.64
N ARG A 34 13.93 -21.03 4.16
CA ARG A 34 14.08 -20.72 5.59
C ARG A 34 14.39 -19.24 5.72
N GLY A 35 13.68 -18.55 6.60
CA GLY A 35 13.90 -17.14 6.93
C GLY A 35 13.96 -16.92 8.44
N ALA A 36 14.05 -15.65 8.85
CA ALA A 36 14.01 -15.26 10.26
C ALA A 36 12.73 -15.74 10.98
N TYR A 37 11.62 -15.84 10.24
CA TYR A 37 10.30 -16.19 10.75
C TYR A 37 9.94 -17.69 10.63
N GLY A 38 10.95 -18.54 10.40
CA GLY A 38 10.77 -20.00 10.34
C GLY A 38 11.05 -20.63 8.97
N THR A 39 10.53 -21.83 8.78
CA THR A 39 10.69 -22.64 7.56
C THR A 39 9.39 -22.65 6.77
N VAL A 40 9.47 -22.44 5.46
CA VAL A 40 8.33 -22.54 4.55
C VAL A 40 8.47 -23.82 3.73
N SER A 41 7.43 -24.64 3.71
CA SER A 41 7.35 -25.90 2.95
C SER A 41 6.10 -25.95 2.08
N ALA A 42 6.19 -26.57 0.90
CA ALA A 42 5.05 -26.94 0.07
C ALA A 42 4.50 -28.28 0.53
N ALA A 43 3.18 -28.43 0.50
CA ALA A 43 2.50 -29.71 0.68
C ALA A 43 1.25 -29.77 -0.21
N ARG A 44 0.61 -30.93 -0.25
CA ARG A 44 -0.74 -31.10 -0.80
C ARG A 44 -1.65 -31.58 0.33
N HIS A 45 -2.70 -30.82 0.62
CA HIS A 45 -3.62 -31.22 1.69
C HIS A 45 -4.29 -32.57 1.34
N ALA A 46 -4.24 -33.54 2.26
CA ALA A 46 -4.67 -34.91 2.01
C ALA A 46 -6.14 -35.02 1.61
N ASP A 47 -7.02 -34.25 2.29
CA ASP A 47 -8.47 -34.29 2.04
C ASP A 47 -8.89 -33.35 0.90
N TRP A 48 -8.50 -32.07 0.97
CA TRP A 48 -8.89 -31.06 -0.03
C TRP A 48 -8.22 -31.23 -1.40
N ARG A 49 -7.12 -31.98 -1.47
CA ARG A 49 -6.35 -32.23 -2.70
C ARG A 49 -5.80 -30.97 -3.37
N VAL A 50 -5.73 -29.85 -2.67
CA VAL A 50 -5.15 -28.59 -3.15
C VAL A 50 -3.70 -28.42 -2.69
N PRO A 51 -2.84 -27.74 -3.48
CA PRO A 51 -1.50 -27.37 -3.03
C PRO A 51 -1.60 -26.30 -1.93
N VAL A 52 -0.77 -26.42 -0.90
CA VAL A 52 -0.72 -25.50 0.24
C VAL A 52 0.73 -25.15 0.57
N ALA A 53 0.92 -23.97 1.15
CA ALA A 53 2.19 -23.59 1.78
C ALA A 53 2.04 -23.67 3.30
N LEU A 54 3.07 -24.18 3.96
CA LEU A 54 3.18 -24.27 5.41
C LEU A 54 4.35 -23.43 5.89
N LYS A 55 4.08 -22.37 6.66
CA LYS A 55 5.09 -21.63 7.44
C LYS A 55 5.13 -22.23 8.84
N CYS A 56 6.18 -22.96 9.19
CA CYS A 56 6.33 -23.62 10.48
C CYS A 56 7.59 -23.19 11.23
N LEU A 57 7.50 -23.24 12.55
CA LEU A 57 8.65 -23.15 13.45
C LEU A 57 9.04 -24.59 13.82
N GLN A 58 10.33 -24.92 13.74
CA GLN A 58 10.85 -26.26 14.06
C GLN A 58 11.64 -26.23 15.37
N GLY A 59 11.44 -27.22 16.24
CA GLY A 59 12.17 -27.40 17.50
C GLY A 59 11.33 -27.11 18.74
N PRO A 60 11.91 -27.22 19.96
CA PRO A 60 11.23 -26.87 21.20
C PRO A 60 10.90 -25.37 21.18
N LEU A 61 9.63 -25.04 20.94
CA LEU A 61 9.16 -23.66 20.80
C LEU A 61 9.04 -23.02 22.18
N LEU A 62 9.58 -21.81 22.32
CA LEU A 62 9.25 -20.95 23.45
C LEU A 62 7.79 -20.50 23.33
N ASP A 63 7.10 -20.31 24.46
CA ASP A 63 5.72 -19.81 24.46
C ASP A 63 5.59 -18.46 23.76
N SER A 64 6.64 -17.63 23.79
CA SER A 64 6.73 -16.38 23.02
C SER A 64 6.57 -16.62 21.52
N ASP A 65 7.33 -17.56 20.96
CA ASP A 65 7.36 -17.83 19.52
C ASP A 65 6.02 -18.41 19.04
N ARG A 66 5.42 -19.26 19.89
CA ARG A 66 4.06 -19.77 19.65
C ARG A 66 3.05 -18.64 19.59
N ASN A 67 3.09 -17.71 20.55
CA ASN A 67 2.18 -16.57 20.60
C ASN A 67 2.38 -15.62 19.41
N HIS A 68 3.61 -15.42 18.96
CA HIS A 68 3.90 -14.61 17.77
C HIS A 68 3.27 -15.22 16.51
N LEU A 69 3.44 -16.53 16.28
CA LEU A 69 2.89 -17.19 15.10
C LEU A 69 1.34 -17.28 15.14
N LEU A 70 0.76 -17.52 16.33
CA LEU A 70 -0.69 -17.49 16.52
C LEU A 70 -1.28 -16.11 16.24
N LYS A 71 -0.59 -15.05 16.67
CA LYS A 71 -1.00 -13.67 16.38
C LYS A 71 -0.92 -13.36 14.88
N GLU A 72 0.12 -13.82 14.19
CA GLU A 72 0.21 -13.69 12.73
C GLU A 72 -0.96 -14.41 12.02
N ALA A 73 -1.29 -15.64 12.46
CA ALA A 73 -2.43 -16.39 11.93
C ALA A 73 -3.76 -15.65 12.15
N GLU A 74 -3.95 -15.06 13.33
CA GLU A 74 -5.14 -14.26 13.65
C GLU A 74 -5.25 -13.02 12.75
N ILE A 75 -4.12 -12.33 12.52
CA ILE A 75 -4.06 -11.16 11.63
C ILE A 75 -4.46 -11.57 10.21
N LEU A 76 -3.85 -12.61 9.64
CA LEU A 76 -4.19 -13.12 8.31
C LEU A 76 -5.67 -13.53 8.22
N HIS A 77 -6.21 -14.16 9.26
CA HIS A 77 -7.61 -14.58 9.31
C HIS A 77 -8.57 -13.38 9.29
N LYS A 78 -8.23 -12.29 9.97
CA LYS A 78 -9.03 -11.05 9.98
C LYS A 78 -8.83 -10.21 8.71
N ALA A 79 -7.64 -10.23 8.13
CA ALA A 79 -7.26 -9.39 6.99
C ALA A 79 -7.58 -10.00 5.61
N ARG A 80 -8.52 -10.95 5.53
CA ARG A 80 -8.89 -11.59 4.26
C ARG A 80 -9.38 -10.58 3.23
N PHE A 81 -8.72 -10.55 2.08
CA PHE A 81 -9.04 -9.71 0.95
C PHE A 81 -8.37 -10.27 -0.31
N SER A 82 -8.84 -9.85 -1.49
CA SER A 82 -8.39 -10.38 -2.79
C SER A 82 -6.87 -10.35 -2.98
N TYR A 83 -6.21 -9.33 -2.44
CA TYR A 83 -4.76 -9.11 -2.57
C TYR A 83 -3.97 -9.35 -1.27
N VAL A 84 -4.56 -10.08 -0.31
CA VAL A 84 -3.90 -10.55 0.92
C VAL A 84 -3.85 -12.07 0.88
N LEU A 85 -2.72 -12.65 1.29
CA LEU A 85 -2.48 -14.10 1.26
C LEU A 85 -3.57 -14.87 2.03
N PRO A 86 -4.35 -15.75 1.37
CA PRO A 86 -5.41 -16.48 2.04
C PRO A 86 -4.85 -17.52 3.02
N ILE A 87 -5.22 -17.36 4.30
CA ILE A 87 -5.00 -18.39 5.31
C ILE A 87 -6.12 -19.44 5.24
N LEU A 88 -5.71 -20.70 5.13
CA LEU A 88 -6.61 -21.86 5.05
C LEU A 88 -6.82 -22.51 6.42
N GLY A 89 -5.82 -22.42 7.30
CA GLY A 89 -5.91 -22.95 8.64
C GLY A 89 -4.60 -22.88 9.41
N ILE A 90 -4.60 -23.49 10.58
CA ILE A 90 -3.43 -23.57 11.46
C ILE A 90 -3.22 -25.00 11.94
N CYS A 91 -1.98 -25.45 11.90
CA CYS A 91 -1.55 -26.65 12.62
C CYS A 91 -1.03 -26.21 13.99
N ASN A 92 -1.68 -26.66 15.07
CA ASN A 92 -1.35 -26.26 16.44
C ASN A 92 -1.20 -27.49 17.33
N GLU A 93 -0.10 -28.21 17.14
CA GLU A 93 0.27 -29.40 17.91
C GLU A 93 1.42 -29.07 18.88
N PRO A 94 1.67 -29.89 19.92
CA PRO A 94 2.70 -29.60 20.93
C PRO A 94 4.09 -29.38 20.32
N GLU A 95 4.52 -30.24 19.40
CA GLU A 95 5.85 -30.19 18.76
C GLU A 95 5.82 -29.57 17.36
N PHE A 96 4.64 -29.16 16.87
CA PHE A 96 4.47 -28.69 15.50
C PHE A 96 3.43 -27.56 15.43
N LEU A 97 3.91 -26.35 15.18
CA LEU A 97 3.07 -25.17 14.97
C LEU A 97 3.35 -24.59 13.58
N GLY A 98 2.29 -24.34 12.81
CA GLY A 98 2.45 -23.76 11.49
C GLY A 98 1.17 -23.16 10.91
N ILE A 99 1.34 -22.13 10.09
CA ILE A 99 0.28 -21.47 9.34
C ILE A 99 0.16 -22.14 7.98
N VAL A 100 -1.05 -22.56 7.62
CA VAL A 100 -1.35 -23.17 6.32
C VAL A 100 -2.05 -22.13 5.44
N THR A 101 -1.45 -21.82 4.29
CA THR A 101 -1.97 -20.86 3.32
C THR A 101 -2.13 -21.50 1.95
N GLU A 102 -2.80 -20.80 1.04
CA GLU A 102 -2.71 -21.14 -0.38
C GLU A 102 -1.26 -21.10 -0.86
N TYR A 103 -0.92 -22.01 -1.77
CA TYR A 103 0.40 -22.07 -2.39
C TYR A 103 0.48 -21.12 -3.58
N MET A 104 1.43 -20.18 -3.53
CA MET A 104 1.64 -19.18 -4.57
C MET A 104 2.60 -19.73 -5.63
N THR A 105 2.05 -20.21 -6.75
CA THR A 105 2.79 -20.99 -7.75
C THR A 105 3.88 -20.20 -8.46
N ASN A 106 3.76 -18.88 -8.56
CA ASN A 106 4.73 -18.01 -9.22
C ASN A 106 5.71 -17.34 -8.25
N GLY A 107 5.71 -17.77 -6.98
CA GLY A 107 6.68 -17.34 -6.00
C GLY A 107 6.49 -15.87 -5.60
N SER A 108 7.59 -15.15 -5.41
CA SER A 108 7.56 -13.74 -5.01
C SER A 108 7.84 -12.78 -6.17
N LEU A 109 7.37 -11.53 -6.04
CA LEU A 109 7.67 -10.44 -6.96
C LEU A 109 9.18 -10.24 -7.11
N ASN A 110 9.96 -10.41 -6.04
CA ASN A 110 11.43 -10.40 -6.10
C ASN A 110 11.98 -11.41 -7.12
N GLN A 111 11.44 -12.64 -7.15
CA GLN A 111 11.86 -13.67 -8.10
C GLN A 111 11.45 -13.31 -9.53
N LEU A 112 10.25 -12.75 -9.72
CA LEU A 112 9.80 -12.27 -11.02
C LEU A 112 10.72 -11.17 -11.57
N LEU A 113 11.05 -10.16 -10.76
CA LEU A 113 11.82 -9.00 -11.20
C LEU A 113 13.28 -9.36 -11.51
N HIS A 114 13.93 -10.11 -10.60
CA HIS A 114 15.38 -10.38 -10.64
C HIS A 114 15.75 -11.71 -11.29
N GLY A 115 14.79 -12.62 -11.48
CA GLY A 115 14.96 -13.88 -12.21
C GLY A 115 14.98 -13.66 -13.72
N LYS A 116 15.89 -12.82 -14.22
CA LYS A 116 15.96 -12.41 -15.64
C LYS A 116 16.19 -13.59 -16.60
N ASP A 117 16.81 -14.67 -16.13
CA ASP A 117 16.96 -15.90 -16.90
C ASP A 117 15.64 -16.64 -17.13
N VAL A 118 14.71 -16.54 -16.16
CA VAL A 118 13.37 -17.16 -16.21
C VAL A 118 12.38 -16.24 -16.91
N TYR A 119 12.47 -14.94 -16.62
CA TYR A 119 11.58 -13.90 -17.14
C TYR A 119 12.42 -12.80 -17.79
N PRO A 120 12.85 -12.98 -19.06
CA PRO A 120 13.64 -11.97 -19.76
C PRO A 120 12.90 -10.64 -19.85
N ASP A 121 11.61 -10.71 -20.20
CA ASP A 121 10.74 -9.55 -20.38
C ASP A 121 9.51 -9.64 -19.48
N ILE A 122 9.09 -8.49 -18.94
CA ILE A 122 7.85 -8.32 -18.20
C ILE A 122 7.12 -7.13 -18.81
N PRO A 123 5.98 -7.34 -19.49
CA PRO A 123 5.22 -6.28 -20.13
C PRO A 123 4.75 -5.20 -19.15
N TRP A 124 4.68 -3.95 -19.61
CA TRP A 124 4.31 -2.80 -18.77
C TRP A 124 2.94 -2.96 -18.13
N CYS A 125 1.93 -3.40 -18.88
CA CYS A 125 0.57 -3.63 -18.40
C CYS A 125 0.57 -4.47 -17.10
N LEU A 126 1.32 -5.58 -17.08
CA LEU A 126 1.40 -6.46 -15.93
C LEU A 126 2.14 -5.82 -14.75
N ARG A 127 3.20 -5.03 -15.00
CA ARG A 127 3.88 -4.28 -13.94
C ARG A 127 2.96 -3.27 -13.27
N PHE A 128 2.17 -2.55 -14.05
CA PHE A 128 1.19 -1.59 -13.52
C PHE A 128 0.07 -2.29 -12.76
N ARG A 129 -0.42 -3.44 -13.26
CA ARG A 129 -1.38 -4.26 -12.53
C ARG A 129 -0.84 -4.68 -11.17
N ILE A 130 0.39 -5.21 -11.11
CA ILE A 130 1.04 -5.59 -9.85
C ILE A 130 1.10 -4.41 -8.88
N LEU A 131 1.56 -3.23 -9.32
CA LEU A 131 1.62 -2.06 -8.45
C LEU A 131 0.25 -1.63 -7.94
N TYR A 132 -0.75 -1.62 -8.82
CA TYR A 132 -2.11 -1.27 -8.47
C TYR A 132 -2.72 -2.25 -7.44
N GLU A 133 -2.52 -3.55 -7.63
CA GLU A 133 -3.00 -4.59 -6.72
C GLU A 133 -2.31 -4.54 -5.34
N ILE A 134 -1.00 -4.26 -5.30
CA ILE A 134 -0.30 -3.99 -4.02
C ILE A 134 -0.96 -2.79 -3.33
N ALA A 135 -1.18 -1.69 -4.05
CA ALA A 135 -1.80 -0.49 -3.49
C ALA A 135 -3.22 -0.77 -2.98
N LEU A 136 -4.02 -1.58 -3.70
CA LEU A 136 -5.35 -1.99 -3.26
C LEU A 136 -5.29 -2.82 -1.98
N GLY A 137 -4.38 -3.80 -1.94
CA GLY A 137 -4.18 -4.66 -0.77
C GLY A 137 -3.83 -3.85 0.48
N VAL A 138 -2.83 -2.97 0.38
CA VAL A 138 -2.41 -2.15 1.54
C VAL A 138 -3.47 -1.09 1.88
N ASN A 139 -4.14 -0.48 0.91
CA ASN A 139 -5.27 0.42 1.17
C ASN A 139 -6.37 -0.28 1.97
N TYR A 140 -6.70 -1.53 1.63
CA TYR A 140 -7.65 -2.33 2.39
C TYR A 140 -7.19 -2.51 3.84
N LEU A 141 -5.94 -2.91 4.07
CA LEU A 141 -5.37 -3.06 5.42
C LEU A 141 -5.48 -1.76 6.25
N HIS A 142 -5.16 -0.62 5.63
CA HIS A 142 -5.22 0.70 6.26
C HIS A 142 -6.64 1.17 6.57
N ASN A 143 -7.65 0.64 5.86
CA ASN A 143 -9.07 0.94 6.09
C ASN A 143 -9.78 -0.07 7.00
N MET A 144 -9.08 -1.10 7.48
CA MET A 144 -9.62 -1.97 8.53
C MET A 144 -9.91 -1.16 9.81
N ASN A 145 -10.75 -1.70 10.69
CA ASN A 145 -11.05 -1.06 11.98
C ASN A 145 -10.73 -2.00 13.16
N PRO A 146 -9.64 -1.73 13.92
CA PRO A 146 -8.67 -0.65 13.71
C PRO A 146 -7.80 -0.87 12.45
N PRO A 147 -7.14 0.18 11.91
CA PRO A 147 -6.23 0.04 10.77
C PRO A 147 -5.11 -0.96 11.05
N LEU A 148 -4.79 -1.81 10.08
CA LEU A 148 -3.65 -2.71 10.15
C LEU A 148 -2.50 -2.13 9.31
N LEU A 149 -1.34 -1.94 9.95
CA LEU A 149 -0.11 -1.49 9.29
C LEU A 149 0.79 -2.70 9.05
N HIS A 150 1.35 -2.81 7.84
CA HIS A 150 2.13 -3.99 7.44
C HIS A 150 3.53 -4.00 8.07
N HIS A 151 4.26 -2.88 7.95
CA HIS A 151 5.60 -2.60 8.54
C HIS A 151 6.78 -3.45 8.03
N ASP A 152 6.55 -4.39 7.11
CA ASP A 152 7.61 -5.12 6.41
C ASP A 152 7.27 -5.36 4.93
N LEU A 153 6.80 -4.32 4.23
CA LEU A 153 6.54 -4.43 2.79
C LEU A 153 7.86 -4.47 2.03
N LYS A 154 8.04 -5.52 1.22
CA LYS A 154 9.20 -5.75 0.36
C LYS A 154 8.84 -6.70 -0.77
N THR A 155 9.60 -6.71 -1.86
CA THR A 155 9.28 -7.55 -3.02
C THR A 155 9.30 -9.05 -2.73
N GLN A 156 9.95 -9.50 -1.65
CA GLN A 156 9.92 -10.90 -1.19
C GLN A 156 8.60 -11.27 -0.50
N ASN A 157 7.89 -10.29 0.07
CA ASN A 157 6.61 -10.46 0.78
C ASN A 157 5.39 -10.20 -0.12
N ILE A 158 5.61 -9.84 -1.39
CA ILE A 158 4.57 -9.78 -2.41
C ILE A 158 4.60 -11.09 -3.19
N LEU A 159 3.66 -12.00 -2.91
CA LEU A 159 3.57 -13.28 -3.60
C LEU A 159 2.67 -13.19 -4.83
N LEU A 160 2.82 -14.15 -5.74
CA LEU A 160 2.14 -14.20 -7.02
C LEU A 160 1.43 -15.54 -7.20
N ASP A 161 0.12 -15.50 -7.43
CA ASP A 161 -0.68 -16.69 -7.78
C ASP A 161 -0.41 -17.14 -9.22
N ASP A 162 -1.18 -18.12 -9.71
CA ASP A 162 -1.02 -18.71 -11.03
C ASP A 162 -1.24 -17.72 -12.18
N GLU A 163 -2.10 -16.73 -12.00
CA GLU A 163 -2.33 -15.64 -12.97
C GLU A 163 -1.47 -14.40 -12.72
N PHE A 164 -0.46 -14.49 -11.85
CA PHE A 164 0.40 -13.38 -11.45
C PHE A 164 -0.38 -12.22 -10.80
N HIS A 165 -1.52 -12.50 -10.15
CA HIS A 165 -2.12 -11.55 -9.22
C HIS A 165 -1.37 -11.56 -7.89
N VAL A 166 -1.38 -10.40 -7.25
CA VAL A 166 -0.66 -10.13 -6.02
C VAL A 166 -1.36 -10.74 -4.81
N LYS A 167 -0.59 -11.34 -3.90
CA LYS A 167 -0.99 -11.68 -2.53
C LYS A 167 0.06 -11.15 -1.55
N ILE A 168 -0.30 -10.15 -0.75
CA ILE A 168 0.56 -9.61 0.31
C ILE A 168 0.68 -10.64 1.43
N ALA A 169 1.89 -10.96 1.83
CA ALA A 169 2.23 -12.00 2.81
C ALA A 169 3.16 -11.44 3.92
N ASP A 170 3.40 -12.29 4.92
CA ASP A 170 4.32 -12.05 6.06
C ASP A 170 3.90 -10.89 6.99
N PHE A 171 2.91 -11.18 7.82
CA PHE A 171 2.34 -10.23 8.78
C PHE A 171 3.04 -10.29 10.15
N GLY A 172 4.22 -10.90 10.24
CA GLY A 172 4.95 -11.08 11.51
C GLY A 172 5.32 -9.77 12.21
N MET A 173 5.50 -8.69 11.42
CA MET A 173 5.81 -7.35 11.92
C MET A 173 4.58 -6.43 12.02
N SER A 174 3.42 -6.90 11.57
CA SER A 174 2.22 -6.06 11.42
C SER A 174 1.61 -5.64 12.77
N LYS A 175 1.03 -4.43 12.77
CA LYS A 175 0.49 -3.81 13.99
C LYS A 175 -0.89 -3.20 13.76
N TRP A 176 -1.83 -3.56 14.64
CA TRP A 176 -3.11 -2.86 14.76
C TRP A 176 -2.87 -1.45 15.33
N ARG A 177 -3.40 -0.44 14.65
CA ARG A 177 -3.34 0.94 15.12
C ARG A 177 -4.35 1.15 16.25
N VAL A 178 -3.90 1.03 17.49
CA VAL A 178 -4.72 1.34 18.66
C VAL A 178 -4.77 2.86 18.84
N ILE A 179 -5.96 3.46 18.81
CA ILE A 179 -6.19 4.92 18.94
C ILE A 179 -6.01 5.41 20.39
N SER A 180 -5.71 4.52 21.34
CA SER A 180 -5.50 4.86 22.75
C SER A 180 -4.20 5.64 22.98
N MET A 181 -4.28 6.78 23.66
CA MET A 181 -3.16 7.63 24.10
C MET A 181 -2.19 6.97 25.11
N SER A 182 -2.33 5.68 25.40
CA SER A 182 -1.42 4.93 26.28
C SER A 182 -0.45 4.07 25.46
N GLN A 183 0.70 4.66 25.12
CA GLN A 183 1.78 3.96 24.45
C GLN A 183 2.51 3.07 25.44
N SER A 184 2.34 1.75 25.32
CA SER A 184 3.40 0.84 25.76
C SER A 184 4.58 1.02 24.82
N ARG A 185 5.62 1.71 25.29
CA ARG A 185 6.93 1.74 24.65
C ARG A 185 7.47 0.31 24.61
N SER A 186 7.27 -0.40 23.50
CA SER A 186 8.11 -1.56 23.21
C SER A 186 9.47 -1.02 22.80
N GLU A 187 10.46 -1.13 23.69
CA GLU A 187 11.88 -1.09 23.32
C GLU A 187 12.13 -2.25 22.35
N SER A 188 11.86 -2.03 21.08
CA SER A 188 12.44 -2.85 20.02
C SER A 188 13.77 -2.20 19.66
N SER A 189 14.86 -2.89 20.00
CA SER A 189 16.14 -2.80 19.31
C SER A 189 15.92 -2.79 17.79
N LEU A 190 16.91 -2.28 17.03
CA LEU A 190 16.92 -2.38 15.57
C LEU A 190 16.43 -3.78 15.16
N PRO A 191 15.38 -3.88 14.31
CA PRO A 191 14.83 -5.19 13.99
C PRO A 191 15.93 -6.03 13.36
N GLU A 192 16.25 -7.15 14.00
CA GLU A 192 17.26 -8.14 13.60
C GLU A 192 16.89 -8.88 12.29
N GLY A 193 16.01 -8.31 11.46
CA GLY A 193 15.46 -8.95 10.28
C GLY A 193 14.73 -8.05 9.27
N GLY A 194 14.70 -6.73 9.47
CA GLY A 194 14.12 -5.81 8.48
C GLY A 194 15.11 -5.55 7.33
N THR A 195 14.68 -5.70 6.08
CA THR A 195 15.52 -5.26 4.96
C THR A 195 15.51 -3.73 4.94
N ILE A 196 16.56 -3.12 5.50
CA ILE A 196 16.70 -1.66 5.70
C ILE A 196 16.40 -0.81 4.46
N ILE A 197 16.48 -1.38 3.25
CA ILE A 197 16.25 -0.70 1.97
C ILE A 197 14.80 -0.23 1.78
N TYR A 198 13.82 -0.90 2.40
CA TYR A 198 12.41 -0.52 2.34
C TYR A 198 11.95 0.27 3.57
N MET A 199 12.85 0.49 4.54
CA MET A 199 12.54 1.14 5.81
C MET A 199 12.70 2.66 5.68
N PRO A 200 11.73 3.46 6.17
CA PRO A 200 11.84 4.90 6.11
C PRO A 200 12.86 5.46 7.12
N PRO A 201 13.49 6.62 6.85
CA PRO A 201 14.60 7.14 7.65
C PRO A 201 14.27 7.45 9.12
N GLU A 202 13.02 7.81 9.42
CA GLU A 202 12.56 8.06 10.79
C GLU A 202 12.63 6.81 11.69
N ASP A 203 12.60 5.61 11.11
CA ASP A 203 12.58 4.35 11.86
C ASP A 203 14.00 3.87 12.23
N TYR A 204 15.04 4.48 11.65
CA TYR A 204 16.42 4.24 12.05
C TYR A 204 16.69 4.74 13.48
N ASN A 205 15.95 5.76 13.93
CA ASN A 205 16.10 6.36 15.25
C ASN A 205 14.84 6.12 16.10
N PRO A 206 14.91 5.24 17.11
CA PRO A 206 13.72 4.81 17.85
C PRO A 206 13.05 5.88 18.73
N SER A 207 13.57 7.10 18.78
CA SER A 207 13.06 8.21 19.58
C SER A 207 11.90 9.01 18.95
N GLN A 208 11.52 8.78 17.69
CA GLN A 208 10.56 9.62 16.94
C GLN A 208 9.25 8.91 16.47
N LYS A 209 8.93 7.74 17.03
CA LYS A 209 8.12 6.66 16.39
C LYS A 209 6.60 6.86 16.14
N THR A 210 5.91 7.84 16.69
CA THR A 210 4.44 7.65 16.93
C THR A 210 3.55 8.00 15.73
N ARG A 211 3.77 9.13 15.06
CA ARG A 211 2.98 9.56 13.89
C ARG A 211 3.49 8.99 12.57
N ALA A 212 4.79 8.75 12.47
CA ALA A 212 5.44 8.31 11.22
C ALA A 212 5.11 6.85 10.84
N SER A 213 4.69 6.01 11.79
CA SER A 213 4.35 4.60 11.55
C SER A 213 3.26 4.35 10.50
N VAL A 214 2.32 5.29 10.31
CA VAL A 214 1.24 5.17 9.30
C VAL A 214 1.77 5.40 7.88
N LYS A 215 2.89 6.13 7.77
CA LYS A 215 3.53 6.50 6.51
C LYS A 215 4.74 5.60 6.20
N HIS A 216 4.90 4.52 6.96
CA HIS A 216 5.92 3.50 6.72
C HIS A 216 5.64 2.74 5.43
N ASP A 217 4.45 2.13 5.33
CA ASP A 217 4.09 1.25 4.21
C ASP A 217 4.15 1.97 2.85
N ILE A 218 3.82 3.28 2.82
CA ILE A 218 3.91 4.07 1.57
C ILE A 218 5.36 4.33 1.15
N TYR A 219 6.30 4.49 2.09
CA TYR A 219 7.72 4.59 1.78
C TYR A 219 8.21 3.28 1.16
N SER A 220 7.90 2.16 1.80
CA SER A 220 8.25 0.83 1.28
C SER A 220 7.64 0.59 -0.10
N TYR A 221 6.39 1.00 -0.32
CA TYR A 221 5.72 0.93 -1.61
C TYR A 221 6.43 1.77 -2.69
N ALA A 222 6.93 2.97 -2.38
CA ALA A 222 7.68 3.79 -3.33
C ALA A 222 8.99 3.11 -3.79
N ILE A 223 9.69 2.43 -2.88
CA ILE A 223 10.87 1.63 -3.21
C ILE A 223 10.48 0.43 -4.10
N ILE A 224 9.37 -0.25 -3.80
CA ILE A 224 8.84 -1.34 -4.63
C ILE A 224 8.44 -0.83 -6.02
N MET A 225 7.81 0.35 -6.13
CA MET A 225 7.50 0.97 -7.42
C MET A 225 8.76 1.15 -8.25
N TRP A 226 9.82 1.69 -7.66
CA TRP A 226 11.11 1.87 -8.33
C TRP A 226 11.70 0.53 -8.79
N GLU A 227 11.69 -0.48 -7.93
CA GLU A 227 12.21 -1.82 -8.23
C GLU A 227 11.44 -2.51 -9.35
N VAL A 228 10.10 -2.38 -9.37
CA VAL A 228 9.25 -2.91 -10.44
C VAL A 228 9.54 -2.23 -11.78
N MET A 229 9.68 -0.91 -11.77
CA MET A 229 9.88 -0.13 -12.99
C MET A 229 11.28 -0.30 -13.57
N SER A 230 12.31 -0.31 -12.73
CA SER A 230 13.72 -0.45 -13.14
C SER A 230 14.15 -1.90 -13.39
N ARG A 231 13.53 -2.87 -12.70
CA ARG A 231 14.04 -4.26 -12.58
C ARG A 231 15.52 -4.31 -12.15
N LYS A 232 15.94 -3.36 -11.32
CA LYS A 232 17.26 -3.29 -10.68
C LYS A 232 17.10 -3.50 -9.18
N ARG A 233 18.17 -3.93 -8.50
CA ARG A 233 18.14 -4.04 -7.04
C ARG A 233 18.32 -2.65 -6.41
N PRO A 234 17.49 -2.25 -5.43
CA PRO A 234 17.68 -0.98 -4.75
C PRO A 234 19.06 -0.93 -4.08
N PHE A 235 19.82 0.14 -4.34
CA PHE A 235 21.17 0.36 -3.80
C PHE A 235 22.17 -0.79 -4.11
N GLU A 236 22.08 -1.42 -5.28
CA GLU A 236 22.91 -2.56 -5.69
C GLU A 236 24.43 -2.33 -5.52
N GLU A 237 24.89 -1.10 -5.78
CA GLU A 237 26.32 -0.73 -5.68
C GLU A 237 26.80 -0.50 -4.24
N VAL A 238 25.89 -0.43 -3.26
CA VAL A 238 26.23 -0.12 -1.86
C VAL A 238 26.31 -1.39 -1.04
N ILE A 239 27.53 -1.82 -0.73
CA ILE A 239 27.78 -3.08 0.01
C ILE A 239 27.38 -2.96 1.48
N ASN A 240 27.60 -1.79 2.12
CA ASN A 240 27.40 -1.62 3.55
C ASN A 240 25.99 -1.08 3.86
N PRO A 241 25.13 -1.84 4.58
CA PRO A 241 23.80 -1.39 4.98
C PRO A 241 23.80 -0.05 5.75
N LEU A 242 24.81 0.19 6.59
CA LEU A 242 24.91 1.45 7.35
C LEU A 242 25.15 2.66 6.44
N GLN A 243 25.82 2.46 5.30
CA GLN A 243 25.99 3.51 4.31
C GLN A 243 24.66 3.86 3.65
N ILE A 244 23.81 2.87 3.35
CA ILE A 244 22.45 3.10 2.84
C ILE A 244 21.65 3.91 3.88
N MET A 245 21.65 3.49 5.14
CA MET A 245 20.94 4.19 6.22
C MET A 245 21.42 5.65 6.34
N TYR A 246 22.73 5.87 6.34
CA TYR A 246 23.31 7.21 6.39
C TYR A 246 22.88 8.06 5.19
N SER A 247 23.07 7.56 3.96
CA SER A 247 22.67 8.28 2.74
C SER A 247 21.19 8.62 2.73
N VAL A 248 20.32 7.66 3.05
CA VAL A 248 18.86 7.86 3.11
C VAL A 248 18.48 8.88 4.19
N SER A 249 19.16 8.87 5.36
CA SER A 249 18.96 9.88 6.41
C SER A 249 19.31 11.31 5.97
N GLN A 250 20.24 11.45 5.01
CA GLN A 250 20.62 12.73 4.40
C GLN A 250 19.73 13.12 3.21
N GLY A 251 18.64 12.38 2.97
CA GLY A 251 17.72 12.67 1.86
C GLY A 251 18.12 12.07 0.51
N GLN A 252 19.21 11.30 0.42
CA GLN A 252 19.56 10.59 -0.82
C GLN A 252 18.50 9.51 -1.12
N ARG A 253 18.21 9.31 -2.39
CA ARG A 253 17.20 8.36 -2.89
C ARG A 253 17.71 7.59 -4.09
N LEU A 254 16.92 6.62 -4.55
CA LEU A 254 17.21 5.83 -5.73
C LEU A 254 17.19 6.72 -6.98
N ASP A 255 18.04 6.37 -7.94
CA ASP A 255 18.23 7.15 -9.16
C ASP A 255 16.98 7.09 -10.06
N LEU A 256 16.47 8.25 -10.44
CA LEU A 256 15.33 8.43 -11.35
C LEU A 256 15.76 8.86 -12.76
N SER A 257 17.07 8.82 -13.07
CA SER A 257 17.60 9.13 -14.39
C SER A 257 17.15 8.10 -15.45
N GLU A 258 17.44 8.39 -16.71
CA GLU A 258 17.19 7.48 -17.83
C GLU A 258 17.96 6.15 -17.70
N GLU A 259 19.12 6.14 -17.05
CA GLU A 259 19.92 4.93 -16.85
C GLU A 259 19.19 3.90 -15.97
N SER A 260 18.44 4.38 -14.98
CA SER A 260 17.71 3.53 -14.03
C SER A 260 16.25 3.34 -14.42
N LEU A 261 15.60 4.37 -14.97
CA LEU A 261 14.22 4.35 -15.40
C LEU A 261 14.12 4.78 -16.86
N SER A 262 13.96 3.79 -17.73
CA SER A 262 13.87 3.95 -19.18
C SER A 262 12.79 4.95 -19.63
N LEU A 263 13.01 5.61 -20.76
CA LEU A 263 12.08 6.59 -21.33
C LEU A 263 10.80 5.97 -21.91
N ASP A 264 10.80 4.67 -22.17
CA ASP A 264 9.65 3.92 -22.71
C ASP A 264 8.59 3.57 -21.65
N ILE A 265 8.84 3.88 -20.36
CA ILE A 265 7.88 3.67 -19.28
C ILE A 265 6.60 4.50 -19.56
N PRO A 266 5.42 3.85 -19.70
CA PRO A 266 4.16 4.56 -19.87
C PRO A 266 3.91 5.54 -18.72
N HIS A 267 3.54 6.79 -19.06
CA HIS A 267 3.31 7.86 -18.08
C HIS A 267 4.45 8.05 -17.07
N ARG A 268 5.71 7.91 -17.51
CA ARG A 268 6.93 8.04 -16.67
C ARG A 268 6.87 9.18 -15.65
N MET A 269 6.42 10.37 -16.07
CA MET A 269 6.34 11.57 -15.20
C MET A 269 5.42 11.38 -13.98
N LEU A 270 4.28 10.72 -14.16
CA LEU A 270 3.36 10.41 -13.07
C LEU A 270 4.02 9.45 -12.08
N ILE A 271 4.68 8.43 -12.62
CA ILE A 271 5.29 7.36 -11.85
C ILE A 271 6.49 7.85 -11.05
N THR A 272 7.35 8.69 -11.63
CA THR A 272 8.43 9.34 -10.90
C THR A 272 7.89 10.25 -9.80
N ARG A 273 6.83 11.03 -10.05
CA ARG A 273 6.20 11.88 -9.02
C ARG A 273 5.64 11.05 -7.85
N LEU A 274 4.99 9.92 -8.13
CA LEU A 274 4.48 9.01 -7.10
C LEU A 274 5.61 8.39 -6.28
N MET A 275 6.73 8.00 -6.91
CA MET A 275 7.92 7.54 -6.18
C MET A 275 8.49 8.65 -5.29
N GLU A 276 8.71 9.84 -5.84
CA GLU A 276 9.29 10.99 -5.13
C GLU A 276 8.47 11.40 -3.91
N SER A 277 7.15 11.53 -4.08
CA SER A 277 6.24 11.83 -2.97
C SER A 277 6.12 10.66 -1.99
N GLY A 278 6.11 9.41 -2.47
CA GLY A 278 6.00 8.22 -1.64
C GLY A 278 7.19 8.01 -0.70
N TRP A 279 8.41 8.33 -1.13
CA TRP A 279 9.62 8.24 -0.30
C TRP A 279 10.11 9.58 0.27
N ALA A 280 9.26 10.60 0.30
CA ALA A 280 9.60 11.93 0.81
C ALA A 280 10.25 11.84 2.21
N GLN A 281 11.26 12.69 2.45
CA GLN A 281 11.97 12.70 3.74
C GLN A 281 11.03 13.01 4.89
N ASN A 282 10.12 13.97 4.69
CA ASN A 282 9.06 14.29 5.62
C ASN A 282 7.89 13.30 5.46
N PRO A 283 7.52 12.53 6.49
CA PRO A 283 6.42 11.57 6.40
C PRO A 283 5.07 12.22 6.08
N ASP A 284 4.84 13.48 6.48
CA ASP A 284 3.56 14.17 6.22
C ASP A 284 3.34 14.46 4.73
N GLU A 285 4.41 14.59 3.94
CA GLU A 285 4.34 14.79 2.48
C GLU A 285 3.99 13.52 1.70
N ARG A 286 4.12 12.35 2.33
CA ARG A 286 3.82 11.08 1.68
C ARG A 286 2.31 10.90 1.48
N PRO A 287 1.84 10.48 0.30
CA PRO A 287 0.41 10.30 0.02
C PRO A 287 -0.19 9.14 0.84
N SER A 288 -1.52 9.08 0.88
CA SER A 288 -2.22 7.86 1.30
C SER A 288 -2.29 6.87 0.14
N PHE A 289 -2.48 5.57 0.44
CA PHE A 289 -2.71 4.59 -0.62
C PHE A 289 -3.96 4.90 -1.46
N LEU A 290 -5.02 5.47 -0.87
CA LEU A 290 -6.18 5.97 -1.61
C LEU A 290 -5.77 7.01 -2.67
N LYS A 291 -4.88 7.95 -2.31
CA LYS A 291 -4.38 8.96 -3.27
C LYS A 291 -3.56 8.31 -4.38
N CYS A 292 -2.73 7.30 -4.06
CA CYS A 292 -2.01 6.53 -5.08
C CYS A 292 -2.95 5.79 -6.03
N LEU A 293 -4.02 5.19 -5.51
CA LEU A 293 -5.03 4.48 -6.32
C LEU A 293 -5.74 5.42 -7.30
N ILE A 294 -6.17 6.60 -6.83
CA ILE A 294 -6.79 7.64 -7.67
C ILE A 294 -5.87 8.04 -8.83
N GLU A 295 -4.55 8.10 -8.60
CA GLU A 295 -3.58 8.46 -9.64
C GLU A 295 -3.24 7.30 -10.58
N LEU A 296 -3.18 6.06 -10.07
CA LEU A 296 -2.83 4.88 -10.88
C LEU A 296 -4.01 4.31 -11.69
N GLU A 297 -5.24 4.50 -11.24
CA GLU A 297 -6.43 3.92 -11.89
C GLU A 297 -6.65 4.38 -13.34
N PRO A 298 -6.53 5.68 -13.70
CA PRO A 298 -6.65 6.12 -15.09
C PRO A 298 -5.61 5.48 -16.00
N LEU A 299 -4.40 5.26 -15.47
CA LEU A 299 -3.31 4.62 -16.20
C LEU A 299 -3.60 3.15 -16.43
N LEU A 300 -4.08 2.42 -15.42
CA LEU A 300 -4.40 1.00 -15.58
C LEU A 300 -5.48 0.79 -16.65
N ARG A 301 -6.45 1.69 -16.74
CA ARG A 301 -7.51 1.69 -17.77
C ARG A 301 -7.01 1.92 -19.20
N THR A 302 -5.76 2.38 -19.39
CA THR A 302 -5.17 2.50 -20.74
C THR A 302 -4.77 1.17 -21.34
N PHE A 303 -4.60 0.13 -20.51
CA PHE A 303 -4.31 -1.22 -20.94
C PHE A 303 -5.61 -2.00 -21.08
N ASP A 304 -5.82 -2.63 -22.23
CA ASP A 304 -6.94 -3.53 -22.44
C ASP A 304 -6.70 -4.90 -21.76
N GLU A 305 -7.79 -5.62 -21.50
CA GLU A 305 -7.73 -6.92 -20.84
C GLU A 305 -6.98 -7.99 -21.67
N ILE A 306 -7.01 -7.89 -23.00
CA ILE A 306 -6.32 -8.85 -23.88
C ILE A 306 -4.82 -8.69 -23.70
N SER A 307 -4.30 -7.45 -23.71
CA SER A 307 -2.90 -7.15 -23.42
C SER A 307 -2.44 -7.68 -22.06
N MET A 308 -3.31 -7.65 -21.04
CA MET A 308 -3.01 -8.24 -19.72
C MET A 308 -2.91 -9.77 -19.78
N LEU A 309 -3.85 -10.43 -20.46
CA LEU A 309 -3.85 -11.89 -20.64
C LEU A 309 -2.66 -12.36 -21.46
N GLU A 310 -2.32 -11.65 -22.53
CA GLU A 310 -1.13 -11.91 -23.35
C GLU A 310 0.16 -11.82 -22.53
N ALA A 311 0.28 -10.82 -21.66
CA ALA A 311 1.41 -10.70 -20.75
C ALA A 311 1.53 -11.88 -19.77
N VAL A 312 0.40 -12.35 -19.23
CA VAL A 312 0.37 -13.54 -18.35
C VAL A 312 0.77 -14.80 -19.13
N ILE A 313 0.25 -15.00 -20.34
CA ILE A 313 0.61 -16.13 -21.20
C ILE A 313 2.11 -16.11 -21.53
N LEU A 314 2.65 -14.93 -21.83
CA LEU A 314 4.08 -14.75 -22.09
C LEU A 314 4.92 -15.18 -20.89
N LEU A 315 4.61 -14.74 -19.67
CA LEU A 315 5.36 -15.16 -18.48
C LEU A 315 5.21 -16.66 -18.19
N LYS A 316 4.00 -17.23 -18.32
CA LYS A 316 3.77 -18.68 -18.16
C LYS A 316 4.61 -19.48 -19.16
N ARG A 317 4.70 -19.04 -20.41
CA ARG A 317 5.56 -19.66 -21.45
C ARG A 317 7.04 -19.55 -21.10
N SER A 318 7.52 -18.37 -20.70
CA SER A 318 8.92 -18.16 -20.34
C SER A 318 9.36 -19.06 -19.18
N LYS A 319 8.52 -19.16 -18.13
CA LYS A 319 8.75 -20.07 -17.01
C LYS A 319 8.80 -21.54 -17.44
N SER A 320 7.82 -21.99 -18.21
CA SER A 320 7.76 -23.38 -18.69
C SER A 320 8.95 -23.75 -19.57
N LEU A 321 9.39 -22.83 -20.44
CA LEU A 321 10.59 -23.00 -21.26
C LEU A 321 11.84 -23.13 -20.38
N TYR A 322 12.01 -22.25 -19.40
CA TYR A 322 13.15 -22.33 -18.46
C TYR A 322 13.17 -23.67 -17.71
N GLU A 323 12.03 -24.10 -17.16
CA GLU A 323 11.90 -25.38 -16.44
C GLU A 323 12.22 -26.57 -17.36
N SER A 324 11.74 -26.57 -18.60
CA SER A 324 12.02 -27.63 -19.56
C SER A 324 13.52 -27.71 -19.94
N GLN A 325 14.18 -26.55 -20.09
CA GLN A 325 15.62 -26.49 -20.40
C GLN A 325 16.49 -26.96 -19.22
N GLY A 326 16.04 -26.72 -17.99
CA GLY A 326 16.68 -27.27 -16.78
C GLY A 326 16.68 -28.80 -16.77
N ILE A 327 15.58 -29.42 -17.21
CA ILE A 327 15.45 -30.89 -17.32
C ILE A 327 16.39 -31.45 -18.40
N TYR A 328 16.49 -30.80 -19.57
CA TYR A 328 17.38 -31.23 -20.65
C TYR A 328 18.89 -31.12 -20.32
N LYS A 329 19.29 -30.16 -19.47
CA LYS A 329 20.69 -30.07 -18.99
C LYS A 329 21.03 -31.13 -17.93
N SER A 330 20.05 -31.61 -17.18
CA SER A 330 20.20 -32.74 -16.25
C SER A 330 20.26 -34.10 -16.97
N GLY A 331 19.63 -34.23 -18.14
CA GLY A 331 19.55 -35.48 -18.91
C GLY A 331 20.83 -35.95 -19.63
N LYS A 332 21.94 -35.21 -19.61
CA LYS A 332 23.25 -35.66 -20.14
C LYS A 332 24.18 -36.29 -19.09
N LYS A 333 23.70 -36.48 -17.86
CA LYS A 333 24.30 -37.35 -16.84
C LYS A 333 23.22 -38.26 -16.28
N ALA A 334 22.77 -39.21 -17.08
CA ALA A 334 21.97 -40.31 -16.57
C ALA A 334 22.92 -41.47 -16.22
N ASP A 335 23.27 -41.57 -14.94
CA ASP A 335 23.35 -42.86 -14.27
C ASP A 335 23.00 -42.66 -12.78
N VAL A 336 21.83 -43.20 -12.43
CA VAL A 336 21.30 -43.63 -11.13
C VAL A 336 21.23 -42.58 -9.99
N GLU A 337 19.96 -42.33 -9.61
CA GLU A 337 19.44 -41.72 -8.37
C GLU A 337 19.40 -40.18 -8.20
N GLN A 338 18.21 -39.74 -7.74
CA GLN A 338 17.83 -38.43 -7.19
C GLN A 338 17.45 -37.30 -8.18
N ILE A 339 16.13 -37.11 -8.31
CA ILE A 339 15.51 -35.89 -8.82
C ILE A 339 15.71 -34.78 -7.78
N SER A 340 16.73 -33.96 -7.98
CA SER A 340 16.94 -32.70 -7.27
C SER A 340 16.55 -31.54 -8.20
N LEU A 341 15.44 -30.87 -7.90
CA LEU A 341 15.14 -29.56 -8.48
C LEU A 341 16.10 -28.55 -7.87
N ASN A 342 17.15 -28.21 -8.62
CA ASN A 342 18.10 -27.17 -8.24
C ASN A 342 17.42 -25.79 -8.27
N ILE A 343 17.15 -25.23 -7.10
CA ILE A 343 16.85 -23.82 -6.89
C ILE A 343 18.19 -23.06 -6.86
N PRO A 344 18.36 -21.92 -7.57
CA PRO A 344 19.57 -21.13 -7.46
C PRO A 344 19.69 -20.55 -6.04
N LEU A 345 20.68 -21.02 -5.29
CA LEU A 345 21.14 -20.38 -4.06
C LEU A 345 21.76 -19.03 -4.43
N ASN A 346 21.27 -17.96 -3.82
CA ASN A 346 21.91 -16.65 -3.84
C ASN A 346 23.21 -16.73 -3.02
N PRO A 347 24.40 -16.36 -3.56
CA PRO A 347 25.64 -16.41 -2.81
C PRO A 347 25.74 -15.20 -1.87
N GLN A 348 25.41 -15.38 -0.60
CA GLN A 348 26.00 -14.54 0.45
C GLN A 348 27.37 -15.13 0.80
N LYS A 349 28.43 -14.44 0.38
CA LYS A 349 29.78 -14.66 0.88
C LYS A 349 29.82 -14.21 2.34
N GLU A 350 29.69 -15.14 3.27
CA GLU A 350 30.27 -14.98 4.60
C GLU A 350 31.59 -15.72 4.64
N THR A 351 32.67 -14.94 4.72
CA THR A 351 34.02 -15.45 4.91
C THR A 351 34.25 -15.52 6.41
N TYR A 352 34.14 -16.71 7.00
CA TYR A 352 34.87 -17.05 8.21
C TYR A 352 35.55 -18.40 8.00
N SER A 353 36.85 -18.32 7.73
CA SER A 353 37.79 -19.43 7.74
C SER A 353 38.03 -19.89 9.18
N GLY A 354 37.79 -21.16 9.45
CA GLY A 354 38.07 -21.78 10.75
C GLY A 354 37.86 -23.29 10.68
N SER A 355 38.78 -23.96 9.99
CA SER A 355 38.88 -25.41 9.81
C SER A 355 38.88 -26.20 11.13
N ILE A 356 37.99 -27.19 11.27
CA ILE A 356 38.30 -28.47 11.96
C ILE A 356 37.55 -29.60 11.23
N GLN A 357 38.31 -30.58 10.73
CA GLN A 357 37.86 -31.82 10.10
C GLN A 357 37.02 -32.68 11.06
N CYS A 358 36.01 -33.37 10.54
CA CYS A 358 35.43 -34.55 11.18
C CYS A 358 35.28 -35.64 10.11
N ASP A 359 36.18 -36.62 10.17
CA ASP A 359 36.06 -37.89 9.44
C ASP A 359 35.19 -38.90 10.23
N ALA A 360 34.76 -39.90 9.48
CA ALA A 360 33.58 -40.73 9.66
C ALA A 360 33.65 -41.88 10.70
N LEU A 361 32.49 -42.09 11.37
CA LEU A 361 31.82 -43.36 11.74
C LEU A 361 32.56 -44.41 12.63
N PRO A 362 31.93 -45.56 12.99
CA PRO A 362 31.02 -45.75 14.13
C PRO A 362 31.49 -46.87 15.10
N LEU A 363 30.85 -47.02 16.28
CA LEU A 363 30.48 -48.31 16.95
C LEU A 363 30.41 -48.22 18.50
N ARG A 364 29.29 -48.77 19.01
CA ARG A 364 29.10 -49.60 20.22
C ARG A 364 29.66 -49.17 21.59
N SER A 365 28.70 -48.99 22.51
CA SER A 365 28.59 -49.53 23.89
C SER A 365 29.87 -49.64 24.74
N ILE A 366 29.86 -49.01 25.92
CA ILE A 366 30.08 -49.61 27.26
C ILE A 366 30.07 -48.47 28.31
N SER A 367 29.27 -48.64 29.36
CA SER A 367 29.41 -48.01 30.69
C SER A 367 30.21 -49.00 31.56
N PRO A 368 31.17 -48.60 32.43
CA PRO A 368 30.80 -48.15 33.78
C PRO A 368 31.75 -47.12 34.48
N ASP A 369 31.11 -46.21 35.20
CA ASP A 369 31.28 -45.92 36.64
C ASP A 369 32.61 -45.44 37.28
N MET A 370 32.41 -44.69 38.39
CA MET A 370 33.31 -44.36 39.50
C MET A 370 34.21 -43.09 39.47
N SER A 371 33.61 -42.01 39.97
CA SER A 371 33.94 -41.37 41.27
C SER A 371 35.17 -40.46 41.48
N LYS A 372 34.87 -39.32 42.12
CA LYS A 372 35.71 -38.46 43.00
C LYS A 372 36.81 -37.65 42.25
N ILE A 373 37.00 -36.35 42.47
CA ILE A 373 37.41 -35.68 43.71
C ILE A 373 37.15 -34.15 43.58
N LYS A 374 36.67 -33.56 44.69
CA LYS A 374 36.89 -32.22 45.32
C LYS A 374 37.82 -31.24 44.55
N SER A 375 37.67 -29.91 44.55
CA SER A 375 37.30 -28.96 45.61
C SER A 375 37.24 -27.54 45.03
N ILE A 376 36.36 -26.73 45.59
CA ILE A 376 36.29 -25.26 45.49
C ILE A 376 37.50 -24.65 46.27
N PRO A 377 37.95 -23.41 46.00
CA PRO A 377 37.46 -22.29 46.81
C PRO A 377 37.05 -21.03 46.01
N GLN A 378 36.15 -20.28 46.65
CA GLN A 378 35.52 -19.01 46.27
C GLN A 378 36.46 -17.80 46.35
N CYS A 379 35.88 -16.64 45.95
CA CYS A 379 36.11 -15.25 46.37
C CYS A 379 36.91 -14.39 45.38
N ASN A 380 36.60 -13.12 45.12
CA ASN A 380 35.43 -12.25 45.34
C ASN A 380 35.78 -10.87 44.71
N ILE A 381 34.76 -10.08 44.35
CA ILE A 381 34.71 -8.59 44.46
C ILE A 381 35.35 -7.67 43.36
N LEU A 382 34.43 -6.96 42.69
CA LEU A 382 34.32 -5.52 42.32
C LEU A 382 35.39 -4.74 41.50
N SER A 383 34.86 -4.11 40.43
CA SER A 383 34.89 -2.67 40.10
C SER A 383 36.02 -2.07 39.22
N SER A 384 35.52 -1.36 38.18
CA SER A 384 35.95 -0.06 37.63
C SER A 384 37.30 0.10 36.92
N GLY A 385 37.24 0.75 35.74
CA GLY A 385 38.20 1.81 35.39
C GLY A 385 38.97 1.65 34.08
N GLU A 386 38.60 2.48 33.10
CA GLU A 386 39.46 3.19 32.13
C GLU A 386 40.58 2.42 31.39
N ILE A 387 40.43 2.30 30.06
CA ILE A 387 41.51 1.91 29.16
C ILE A 387 42.07 3.15 28.47
N LEU A 388 43.31 3.46 28.80
CA LEU A 388 44.17 4.47 28.18
C LEU A 388 44.85 3.87 26.94
N LEU A 389 44.88 4.67 25.88
CA LEU A 389 45.59 4.44 24.62
C LEU A 389 47.06 4.07 24.83
N THR A 390 47.53 3.04 24.12
CA THR A 390 48.93 2.94 23.71
C THR A 390 49.05 2.58 22.23
N SER A 391 49.89 3.38 21.59
CA SER A 391 50.22 3.45 20.18
C SER A 391 51.19 2.37 19.73
N CYS A 392 51.00 1.85 18.51
CA CYS A 392 52.10 1.38 17.66
C CYS A 392 51.81 1.67 16.19
N LYS A 393 52.67 2.50 15.59
CA LYS A 393 52.76 2.82 14.17
C LYS A 393 53.37 1.64 13.41
N PHE A 394 52.86 1.32 12.22
CA PHE A 394 53.72 0.91 11.10
C PHE A 394 53.14 1.44 9.77
N LYS A 395 54.04 2.05 8.99
CA LYS A 395 53.80 2.68 7.67
C LYS A 395 53.68 1.63 6.57
N LEU A 396 52.84 1.91 5.57
CA LEU A 396 52.91 1.36 4.21
C LEU A 396 52.95 2.51 3.19
N PRO A 397 53.58 2.34 2.02
CA PRO A 397 53.85 3.41 1.06
C PRO A 397 52.71 3.65 0.05
N LEU A 398 52.72 4.88 -0.45
CA LEU A 398 51.85 5.48 -1.46
C LEU A 398 52.06 4.92 -2.88
N GLN A 399 50.97 4.86 -3.65
CA GLN A 399 50.86 5.51 -4.96
C GLN A 399 49.37 5.63 -5.37
N PHE A 400 48.85 6.86 -5.40
CA PHE A 400 47.60 7.22 -6.08
C PHE A 400 47.92 8.34 -7.08
N TYR A 401 47.43 8.17 -8.31
CA TYR A 401 47.41 9.17 -9.36
C TYR A 401 46.04 9.86 -9.33
N ILE A 402 46.03 11.20 -9.24
CA ILE A 402 44.86 12.06 -9.46
C ILE A 402 45.32 13.16 -10.44
N PRO A 403 44.56 13.50 -11.50
CA PRO A 403 44.73 14.77 -12.18
C PRO A 403 43.73 15.81 -11.64
N THR A 404 44.27 16.91 -11.14
CA THR A 404 43.57 18.16 -10.80
C THR A 404 43.57 19.09 -12.01
N VAL A 405 42.42 19.69 -12.34
CA VAL A 405 42.34 20.89 -13.19
C VAL A 405 42.17 22.12 -12.30
N THR A 406 43.07 23.08 -12.52
CA THR A 406 43.29 24.30 -11.74
C THR A 406 42.48 25.47 -12.30
N LEU A 407 41.75 26.20 -11.45
CA LEU A 407 41.22 27.53 -11.72
C LEU A 407 42.26 28.60 -11.31
N HIS A 408 42.52 29.52 -12.24
CA HIS A 408 43.43 30.67 -12.08
C HIS A 408 42.68 31.87 -11.48
N LEU A 409 43.21 32.44 -10.40
CA LEU A 409 42.87 33.79 -9.92
C LEU A 409 44.13 34.65 -9.94
N ARG A 410 44.06 35.80 -10.62
CA ARG A 410 45.13 36.81 -10.66
C ARG A 410 44.64 38.10 -10.00
N SER A 411 45.39 38.53 -9.02
CA SER A 411 45.22 39.76 -8.21
C SER A 411 45.36 41.05 -9.04
N ARG A 412 44.56 42.07 -8.69
CA ARG A 412 44.94 43.50 -8.77
C ARG A 412 44.42 44.26 -7.54
N LYS A 413 45.20 45.26 -7.17
CA LYS A 413 45.28 46.03 -5.92
C LYS A 413 44.31 47.22 -5.81
N PHE A 414 44.02 47.56 -4.54
CA PHE A 414 43.82 48.88 -3.89
C PHE A 414 42.87 49.94 -4.51
N ASP A 415 41.85 50.34 -3.74
CA ASP A 415 41.87 51.57 -2.93
C ASP A 415 40.70 51.56 -1.91
N GLY A 416 40.88 52.24 -0.77
CA GLY A 416 40.01 52.16 0.41
C GLY A 416 39.18 53.41 0.71
N SER A 417 38.25 53.27 1.65
CA SER A 417 37.61 54.28 2.55
C SER A 417 36.36 53.62 3.16
N SER A 418 36.31 53.22 4.43
CA SER A 418 36.21 53.96 5.71
C SER A 418 34.78 54.09 6.23
N ALA A 419 34.61 53.69 7.51
CA ALA A 419 33.48 53.93 8.44
C ALA A 419 32.16 53.17 8.15
N GLY A 420 31.41 52.64 9.12
CA GLY A 420 31.50 52.66 10.58
C GLY A 420 30.12 52.38 11.19
N LEU A 421 30.11 51.60 12.28
CA LEU A 421 29.14 51.55 13.39
C LEU A 421 27.72 50.94 13.27
N HIS A 422 27.54 49.92 14.12
CA HIS A 422 26.50 49.70 15.16
C HIS A 422 25.00 49.47 14.85
N SER A 423 24.59 48.22 15.15
CA SER A 423 23.47 47.74 15.99
C SER A 423 22.55 48.76 16.70
N LEU A 424 21.22 48.60 16.57
CA LEU A 424 20.27 48.24 17.65
C LEU A 424 18.78 48.54 17.31
N ASN A 425 17.91 47.56 17.63
CA ASN A 425 16.56 47.61 18.23
C ASN A 425 15.44 48.56 17.74
N SER A 426 14.39 47.92 17.20
CA SER A 426 13.00 47.84 17.70
C SER A 426 12.35 48.99 18.49
N GLN A 427 11.21 49.52 17.98
CA GLN A 427 9.84 49.53 18.56
C GLN A 427 8.99 50.77 18.22
N SER A 428 7.69 50.50 17.98
CA SER A 428 6.45 51.33 18.14
C SER A 428 6.28 52.61 17.30
N MET A 429 5.34 52.62 16.36
CA MET A 429 3.95 53.17 16.45
C MET A 429 3.90 54.70 16.53
N ASP A 430 3.38 55.38 15.50
CA ASP A 430 1.99 55.87 15.47
C ASP A 430 1.65 56.76 14.24
N GLU A 431 0.39 56.60 13.82
CA GLU A 431 -0.57 57.58 13.30
C GLU A 431 -0.41 58.43 12.02
N ASN A 432 -1.45 58.29 11.20
CA ASN A 432 -2.27 59.32 10.51
C ASN A 432 -1.63 60.26 9.47
N ILE A 433 -2.23 60.29 8.26
CA ILE A 433 -2.78 61.51 7.61
C ILE A 433 -3.61 61.11 6.37
N SER A 434 -4.82 61.64 6.36
CA SER A 434 -5.86 61.69 5.33
C SER A 434 -5.56 62.65 4.17
N VAL A 435 -5.97 62.34 2.93
CA VAL A 435 -6.40 63.34 1.92
C VAL A 435 -7.52 62.79 1.03
N THR A 436 -8.49 63.65 0.78
CA THR A 436 -9.77 63.58 0.07
C THR A 436 -9.68 63.88 -1.44
N GLN A 437 -10.70 63.47 -2.21
CA GLN A 437 -11.40 64.16 -3.34
C GLN A 437 -12.07 63.12 -4.25
N SER A 438 -13.39 62.90 -4.23
CA SER A 438 -14.52 63.67 -4.81
C SER A 438 -14.63 63.62 -6.35
N ALA A 439 -15.65 62.90 -6.84
CA ALA A 439 -16.50 63.34 -7.97
C ALA A 439 -17.83 62.55 -7.95
N LYS A 440 -18.93 63.28 -8.15
CA LYS A 440 -20.35 62.89 -8.02
C LYS A 440 -21.03 62.73 -9.41
N PRO A 441 -22.32 62.30 -9.49
CA PRO A 441 -22.91 61.48 -10.57
C PRO A 441 -24.04 62.19 -11.38
N PHE A 442 -24.75 61.44 -12.23
CA PHE A 442 -26.09 61.77 -12.81
C PHE A 442 -27.00 60.51 -12.76
N VAL A 443 -28.11 60.46 -11.97
CA VAL A 443 -29.54 60.83 -12.24
C VAL A 443 -30.33 59.74 -13.03
N HIS A 444 -31.10 58.83 -12.39
CA HIS A 444 -32.57 58.83 -12.05
C HIS A 444 -33.51 58.35 -13.20
N PRO A 445 -34.83 58.04 -12.99
CA PRO A 445 -35.57 57.46 -11.85
C PRO A 445 -36.69 56.43 -12.27
N TYR A 446 -37.46 55.83 -11.33
CA TYR A 446 -38.94 55.96 -11.22
C TYR A 446 -39.62 55.01 -10.19
N SER A 447 -40.48 55.63 -9.35
CA SER A 447 -41.73 55.20 -8.67
C SER A 447 -41.75 53.98 -7.71
N ASN A 448 -41.95 54.11 -6.38
CA ASN A 448 -43.12 54.50 -5.54
C ASN A 448 -44.29 53.46 -5.49
N VAL A 449 -44.49 52.68 -4.39
CA VAL A 449 -45.33 52.93 -3.15
C VAL A 449 -46.73 52.26 -3.28
N PRO A 450 -47.52 51.85 -2.23
CA PRO A 450 -47.30 51.57 -0.79
C PRO A 450 -48.06 50.33 -0.17
N SER A 451 -47.91 50.19 1.17
CA SER A 451 -48.96 49.88 2.19
C SER A 451 -49.40 48.42 2.39
N SER A 452 -49.75 47.92 3.58
CA SER A 452 -49.62 48.36 4.99
C SER A 452 -50.18 47.23 5.90
N ASP A 453 -49.60 47.12 7.09
CA ASP A 453 -50.25 46.84 8.38
C ASP A 453 -50.64 45.42 8.88
N LYS A 454 -50.09 45.17 10.10
CA LYS A 454 -50.63 44.49 11.31
C LYS A 454 -50.53 42.96 11.36
N SER A 455 -49.55 42.40 12.07
CA SER A 455 -49.41 42.23 13.54
C SER A 455 -50.41 41.24 14.15
N ILE A 456 -49.93 40.10 14.64
CA ILE A 456 -50.11 39.59 16.01
C ILE A 456 -49.05 38.51 16.27
N SER A 457 -48.55 38.55 17.49
CA SER A 457 -47.53 37.74 18.14
C SER A 457 -47.89 36.25 18.22
N ASP A 458 -46.88 35.37 18.22
CA ASP A 458 -46.43 34.76 19.48
C ASP A 458 -45.08 34.04 19.32
N ALA A 459 -44.32 34.15 20.39
CA ALA A 459 -42.92 33.78 20.52
C ALA A 459 -42.74 32.28 20.79
N SER A 460 -41.66 31.70 20.26
CA SER A 460 -40.59 31.15 21.10
C SER A 460 -39.42 30.62 20.25
N ASN A 461 -38.27 31.28 20.43
CA ASN A 461 -36.91 30.74 20.66
C ASN A 461 -36.59 29.35 20.08
N SER A 462 -35.49 29.08 19.38
CA SER A 462 -34.12 29.63 19.36
C SER A 462 -33.30 28.61 18.56
N ALA A 463 -32.16 28.85 17.92
CA ALA A 463 -31.44 30.04 17.51
C ALA A 463 -30.49 29.53 16.41
N SER A 464 -30.57 30.14 15.24
CA SER A 464 -29.68 29.92 14.10
C SER A 464 -28.50 30.88 14.25
N PHE A 465 -27.28 30.37 14.30
CA PHE A 465 -26.08 31.21 14.26
C PHE A 465 -25.85 31.72 12.82
N ILE A 466 -25.87 33.04 12.67
CA ILE A 466 -25.51 33.78 11.47
C ILE A 466 -23.98 33.84 11.38
N LEU A 467 -23.46 33.44 10.22
CA LEU A 467 -22.14 33.77 9.70
C LEU A 467 -22.12 35.24 9.28
N GLN A 468 -21.08 35.99 9.67
CA GLN A 468 -20.76 37.28 9.07
C GLN A 468 -19.40 37.21 8.37
N SER A 469 -19.41 37.73 7.15
CA SER A 469 -18.45 37.60 6.04
C SER A 469 -17.23 38.51 6.11
N SER A 470 -16.15 38.12 5.43
CA SER A 470 -15.19 39.04 4.80
C SER A 470 -14.65 38.51 3.46
N LEU A 471 -15.16 39.09 2.35
CA LEU A 471 -14.58 39.48 1.04
C LEU A 471 -13.10 39.09 0.76
N ILE A 472 -12.56 38.59 -0.37
CA ILE A 472 -12.79 38.51 -1.85
C ILE A 472 -11.69 37.51 -2.38
N PRO A 473 -11.76 36.79 -3.55
CA PRO A 473 -12.19 37.27 -4.85
C PRO A 473 -13.21 36.43 -5.64
N SER A 474 -14.01 37.19 -6.39
CA SER A 474 -15.11 36.83 -7.28
C SER A 474 -14.70 36.18 -8.59
N ASP A 475 -13.80 35.19 -8.53
CA ASP A 475 -13.56 34.23 -9.63
C ASP A 475 -13.75 32.77 -9.16
N PHE A 476 -14.07 32.57 -7.87
CA PHE A 476 -14.21 31.26 -7.24
C PHE A 476 -15.68 30.87 -6.91
N LEU A 477 -16.66 31.63 -7.42
CA LEU A 477 -18.08 31.50 -7.09
C LEU A 477 -18.98 31.03 -8.26
N LEU A 478 -18.40 30.51 -9.35
CA LEU A 478 -19.16 29.96 -10.49
C LEU A 478 -18.91 28.46 -10.76
N GLU A 479 -18.46 27.68 -9.76
CA GLU A 479 -18.36 26.20 -9.89
C GLU A 479 -19.10 25.42 -8.80
N THR A 480 -19.88 26.06 -7.92
CA THR A 480 -20.46 25.38 -6.75
C THR A 480 -22.00 25.34 -6.70
N ILE A 481 -22.72 25.51 -7.82
CA ILE A 481 -24.20 25.51 -7.84
C ILE A 481 -24.85 24.32 -8.58
N GLN A 482 -24.10 23.41 -9.21
CA GLN A 482 -24.69 22.25 -9.92
C GLN A 482 -24.52 20.89 -9.22
N HIS A 483 -24.67 20.84 -7.90
CA HIS A 483 -24.87 19.57 -7.21
C HIS A 483 -26.38 19.23 -7.16
N ASN A 484 -26.75 18.05 -7.66
CA ASN A 484 -28.10 17.44 -7.63
C ASN A 484 -29.12 17.82 -8.73
N VAL A 485 -28.68 18.38 -9.87
CA VAL A 485 -29.60 18.80 -10.94
C VAL A 485 -30.30 17.60 -11.59
N ALA A 486 -29.56 16.52 -11.91
CA ALA A 486 -30.14 15.34 -12.54
C ALA A 486 -31.04 14.59 -11.56
N HIS A 487 -30.62 14.46 -10.31
CA HIS A 487 -31.36 13.80 -9.26
C HIS A 487 -32.70 14.50 -8.95
N GLN A 488 -32.70 15.83 -8.80
CA GLN A 488 -33.94 16.60 -8.60
C GLN A 488 -34.89 16.51 -9.80
N TRP A 489 -34.33 16.48 -11.02
CA TRP A 489 -35.15 16.35 -12.22
C TRP A 489 -35.84 14.99 -12.31
N ILE A 490 -35.12 13.89 -11.98
CA ILE A 490 -35.72 12.55 -11.93
C ILE A 490 -36.85 12.49 -10.91
N GLN A 491 -36.67 13.10 -9.74
CA GLN A 491 -37.71 13.15 -8.70
C GLN A 491 -38.97 13.87 -9.18
N ASN A 492 -38.83 15.02 -9.83
CA ASN A 492 -39.96 15.80 -10.32
C ASN A 492 -40.72 15.12 -11.47
N LYS A 493 -40.05 14.26 -12.26
CA LYS A 493 -40.62 13.57 -13.42
C LYS A 493 -40.78 12.05 -13.22
N ARG A 494 -40.74 11.56 -11.98
CA ARG A 494 -40.69 10.12 -11.64
C ARG A 494 -41.78 9.31 -12.36
N GLU A 495 -43.04 9.73 -12.27
CA GLU A 495 -44.17 9.02 -12.89
C GLU A 495 -44.14 9.10 -14.43
N GLU A 496 -43.73 10.23 -14.99
CA GLU A 496 -43.56 10.37 -16.45
C GLU A 496 -42.45 9.46 -16.97
N ILE A 497 -41.34 9.32 -16.23
CA ILE A 497 -40.24 8.40 -16.57
C ILE A 497 -40.73 6.96 -16.50
N ILE A 498 -41.48 6.58 -15.47
CA ILE A 498 -42.02 5.21 -15.32
C ILE A 498 -42.94 4.84 -16.50
N ASP A 499 -43.75 5.79 -16.98
CA ASP A 499 -44.67 5.58 -18.09
C ASP A 499 -43.95 5.54 -19.46
N GLN A 500 -42.99 6.44 -19.67
CA GLN A 500 -42.30 6.62 -20.95
C GLN A 500 -41.02 5.79 -21.12
N MET A 501 -40.43 5.26 -20.03
CA MET A 501 -39.18 4.51 -20.11
C MET A 501 -39.37 3.20 -20.88
N THR A 502 -38.73 3.07 -22.05
CA THR A 502 -38.79 1.84 -22.86
C THR A 502 -37.90 0.76 -22.25
N GLU A 503 -38.20 -0.51 -22.54
CA GLU A 503 -37.38 -1.63 -22.05
C GLU A 503 -35.95 -1.57 -22.62
N ALA A 504 -35.78 -1.10 -23.86
CA ALA A 504 -34.47 -0.85 -24.46
C ALA A 504 -33.69 0.24 -23.70
N CYS A 505 -34.34 1.35 -23.36
CA CYS A 505 -33.70 2.41 -22.57
C CYS A 505 -33.34 1.92 -21.17
N LEU A 506 -34.20 1.12 -20.53
CA LEU A 506 -33.96 0.53 -19.22
C LEU A 506 -32.71 -0.35 -19.24
N ASN A 507 -32.62 -1.28 -20.19
CA ASN A 507 -31.48 -2.18 -20.29
C ASN A 507 -30.18 -1.41 -20.58
N GLN A 508 -30.22 -0.42 -21.48
CA GLN A 508 -29.06 0.45 -21.74
C GLN A 508 -28.63 1.26 -20.53
N SER A 509 -29.59 1.72 -19.70
CA SER A 509 -29.27 2.38 -18.42
C SER A 509 -28.60 1.41 -17.45
N LEU A 510 -29.14 0.20 -17.30
CA LEU A 510 -28.55 -0.82 -16.42
C LEU A 510 -27.15 -1.23 -16.89
N ASP A 511 -26.94 -1.42 -18.19
CA ASP A 511 -25.63 -1.75 -18.77
C ASP A 511 -24.62 -0.61 -18.59
N ALA A 512 -25.07 0.64 -18.77
CA ALA A 512 -24.24 1.82 -18.54
C ALA A 512 -23.87 2.00 -17.05
N LEU A 513 -24.75 1.61 -16.14
CA LEU A 513 -24.52 1.66 -14.70
C LEU A 513 -23.60 0.51 -14.24
N LEU A 514 -23.80 -0.70 -14.75
CA LEU A 514 -22.93 -1.86 -14.51
C LEU A 514 -21.51 -1.62 -15.04
N SER A 515 -21.37 -1.13 -16.28
CA SER A 515 -20.06 -0.85 -16.88
C SER A 515 -19.28 0.25 -16.17
N ARG A 516 -19.96 1.11 -15.40
CA ARG A 516 -19.35 2.15 -14.56
C ARG A 516 -19.25 1.77 -13.09
N PHE A 517 -19.58 0.54 -12.72
CA PHE A 517 -19.61 0.04 -11.33
C PHE A 517 -20.49 0.88 -10.38
N LEU A 518 -21.52 1.54 -10.91
CA LEU A 518 -22.48 2.35 -10.15
C LEU A 518 -23.72 1.55 -9.74
N LEU A 519 -23.87 0.32 -10.24
CA LEU A 519 -24.91 -0.62 -9.88
C LEU A 519 -24.26 -1.97 -9.51
N MET A 520 -24.51 -2.46 -8.30
CA MET A 520 -23.98 -3.75 -7.84
C MET A 520 -24.75 -4.92 -8.48
N LYS A 521 -24.15 -6.11 -8.51
CA LYS A 521 -24.77 -7.30 -9.11
C LYS A 521 -26.06 -7.68 -8.38
N GLU A 522 -26.09 -7.54 -7.06
CA GLU A 522 -27.27 -7.79 -6.23
C GLU A 522 -28.41 -6.82 -6.56
N ASP A 523 -28.11 -5.53 -6.75
CA ASP A 523 -29.10 -4.52 -7.12
C ASP A 523 -29.61 -4.69 -8.55
N TYR A 524 -28.73 -5.12 -9.48
CA TYR A 524 -29.12 -5.49 -10.83
C TYR A 524 -30.06 -6.70 -10.83
N GLU A 525 -29.76 -7.75 -10.06
CA GLU A 525 -30.64 -8.91 -9.90
C GLU A 525 -31.98 -8.49 -9.28
N LEU A 526 -31.97 -7.59 -8.30
CA LEU A 526 -33.18 -7.05 -7.68
C LEU A 526 -34.06 -6.26 -8.67
N ILE A 527 -33.46 -5.50 -9.60
CA ILE A 527 -34.18 -4.78 -10.64
C ILE A 527 -34.66 -5.73 -11.74
N SER A 528 -33.79 -6.60 -12.26
CA SER A 528 -34.06 -7.46 -13.41
C SER A 528 -35.11 -8.54 -13.13
N THR A 529 -35.20 -9.02 -11.88
CA THR A 529 -36.18 -10.03 -11.44
C THR A 529 -37.60 -9.50 -11.28
N LYS A 530 -37.83 -8.17 -11.35
CA LYS A 530 -39.19 -7.63 -11.25
C LYS A 530 -40.05 -8.03 -12.46
N PRO A 531 -41.34 -8.36 -12.25
CA PRO A 531 -42.17 -9.01 -13.27
C PRO A 531 -42.63 -8.08 -14.41
N THR A 532 -42.70 -6.77 -14.17
CA THR A 532 -43.18 -5.79 -15.16
C THR A 532 -42.14 -4.71 -15.42
N ARG A 533 -42.07 -4.19 -16.66
CA ARG A 533 -41.23 -3.03 -17.03
C ARG A 533 -41.39 -1.90 -16.02
N THR A 534 -42.63 -1.53 -15.72
CA THR A 534 -42.97 -0.47 -14.76
C THR A 534 -42.38 -0.72 -13.37
N SER A 535 -42.42 -1.97 -12.87
CA SER A 535 -41.79 -2.33 -11.60
C SER A 535 -40.26 -2.33 -11.64
N LYS A 536 -39.65 -2.66 -12.79
CA LYS A 536 -38.20 -2.56 -12.99
C LYS A 536 -37.74 -1.10 -12.98
N VAL A 537 -38.46 -0.23 -13.70
CA VAL A 537 -38.15 1.22 -13.75
C VAL A 537 -38.31 1.85 -12.38
N ARG A 538 -39.37 1.55 -11.63
CA ARG A 538 -39.52 2.02 -10.24
C ARG A 538 -38.34 1.62 -9.36
N GLN A 539 -37.96 0.34 -9.40
CA GLN A 539 -36.84 -0.15 -8.61
C GLN A 539 -35.51 0.53 -9.02
N LEU A 540 -35.30 0.80 -10.31
CA LEU A 540 -34.13 1.56 -10.79
C LEU A 540 -34.12 3.00 -10.24
N LEU A 541 -35.27 3.67 -10.23
CA LEU A 541 -35.38 5.03 -9.67
C LEU A 541 -35.24 5.04 -8.14
N ASP A 542 -35.75 4.03 -7.44
CA ASP A 542 -35.54 3.85 -6.00
C ASP A 542 -34.03 3.68 -5.69
N THR A 543 -33.31 2.91 -6.49
CA THR A 543 -31.85 2.76 -6.38
C THR A 543 -31.13 4.06 -6.75
N SER A 544 -31.64 4.84 -7.71
CA SER A 544 -31.08 6.17 -8.01
C SER A 544 -31.13 7.12 -6.81
N ASP A 545 -32.09 6.93 -5.91
CA ASP A 545 -32.27 7.79 -4.74
C ASP A 545 -31.18 7.56 -3.69
N SER A 546 -30.68 6.33 -3.58
CA SER A 546 -29.59 5.96 -2.67
C SER A 546 -28.19 6.17 -3.26
N GLN A 547 -28.03 6.09 -4.59
CA GLN A 547 -26.73 6.15 -5.27
C GLN A 547 -26.28 7.57 -5.67
N GLY A 548 -27.19 8.56 -5.66
CA GLY A 548 -26.84 9.99 -5.81
C GLY A 548 -26.75 10.53 -7.25
N GLU A 549 -26.16 11.71 -7.42
CA GLU A 549 -26.24 12.52 -8.65
C GLU A 549 -25.59 11.87 -9.88
N GLU A 550 -24.48 11.15 -9.75
CA GLU A 550 -23.80 10.52 -10.90
C GLU A 550 -24.63 9.36 -11.48
N PHE A 551 -25.32 8.61 -10.61
CA PHE A 551 -26.27 7.58 -11.03
C PHE A 551 -27.45 8.20 -11.80
N ALA A 552 -28.00 9.30 -11.27
CA ALA A 552 -29.08 10.05 -11.91
C ALA A 552 -28.67 10.62 -13.27
N ARG A 553 -27.44 11.14 -13.42
CA ARG A 553 -26.93 11.67 -14.69
C ARG A 553 -26.90 10.63 -15.80
N ILE A 554 -26.50 9.40 -15.49
CA ILE A 554 -26.46 8.31 -16.48
C ILE A 554 -27.87 7.97 -16.94
N ILE A 555 -28.83 7.89 -16.02
CA ILE A 555 -30.23 7.66 -16.37
C ILE A 555 -30.72 8.79 -17.28
N VAL A 556 -30.55 10.05 -16.89
CA VAL A 556 -30.97 11.22 -17.69
C VAL A 556 -30.33 11.20 -19.08
N GLN A 557 -29.03 10.91 -19.16
CA GLN A 557 -28.34 10.83 -20.45
C GLN A 557 -28.92 9.72 -21.33
N LYS A 558 -29.29 8.57 -20.76
CA LYS A 558 -29.89 7.48 -21.53
C LYS A 558 -31.33 7.74 -21.96
N LEU A 559 -32.11 8.44 -21.14
CA LEU A 559 -33.44 8.92 -21.53
C LEU A 559 -33.33 9.89 -22.74
N LYS A 560 -32.33 10.78 -22.71
CA LYS A 560 -32.00 11.70 -23.80
C LYS A 560 -31.52 10.98 -25.07
N ASP A 561 -30.57 10.06 -24.95
CA ASP A 561 -30.02 9.25 -26.06
C ASP A 561 -31.12 8.46 -26.78
N ASN A 562 -32.09 7.92 -26.01
CA ASN A 562 -33.21 7.14 -26.54
C ASN A 562 -34.39 8.00 -27.03
N LYS A 563 -34.20 9.33 -27.13
CA LYS A 563 -35.19 10.28 -27.66
C LYS A 563 -36.57 10.14 -27.01
N GLN A 564 -36.64 10.05 -25.69
CA GLN A 564 -37.93 10.08 -24.98
C GLN A 564 -38.47 11.51 -24.94
N LEU A 565 -38.98 11.96 -26.08
CA LEU A 565 -39.31 13.37 -26.34
C LEU A 565 -40.36 13.94 -25.36
N GLY A 566 -41.22 13.09 -24.78
CA GLY A 566 -42.22 13.49 -23.79
C GLY A 566 -41.65 13.81 -22.40
N LEU A 567 -40.33 13.69 -22.19
CA LEU A 567 -39.65 14.07 -20.96
C LEU A 567 -38.90 15.41 -21.05
N GLN A 568 -38.91 16.10 -22.20
CA GLN A 568 -38.24 17.40 -22.34
C GLN A 568 -38.82 18.50 -21.43
N PRO A 569 -38.02 19.51 -21.01
CA PRO A 569 -36.58 19.65 -21.26
C PRO A 569 -35.74 18.79 -20.31
N TYR A 570 -34.66 18.21 -20.84
CA TYR A 570 -33.64 17.52 -20.04
C TYR A 570 -32.71 18.53 -19.37
N PRO A 571 -32.22 18.26 -18.15
CA PRO A 571 -31.27 19.15 -17.48
C PRO A 571 -29.93 19.14 -18.23
N ASP A 572 -29.20 20.25 -18.18
CA ASP A 572 -27.85 20.36 -18.73
C ASP A 572 -26.86 19.56 -17.88
N THR A 573 -26.80 18.25 -18.16
CA THR A 573 -25.79 17.37 -17.59
C THR A 573 -24.48 17.60 -18.33
N VAL A 574 -23.62 18.48 -17.81
CA VAL A 574 -22.28 18.71 -18.36
C VAL A 574 -21.54 17.37 -18.41
N SER A 575 -21.32 16.86 -19.61
CA SER A 575 -20.51 15.66 -19.82
C SER A 575 -19.04 16.08 -19.71
N ASN A 576 -18.31 15.55 -18.73
CA ASN A 576 -16.86 15.75 -18.58
C ASN A 576 -16.03 15.20 -19.76
N SER A 577 -16.66 14.70 -20.83
CA SER A 577 -16.05 14.20 -22.05
C SER A 577 -15.79 15.26 -23.13
N GLN A 578 -16.08 16.56 -22.92
CA GLN A 578 -15.88 17.62 -23.94
C GLN A 578 -14.88 18.74 -23.56
N ARG A 579 -14.12 18.63 -22.47
CA ARG A 579 -13.05 19.60 -22.14
C ARG A 579 -11.65 19.04 -22.38
N LEU A 580 -11.36 18.58 -23.60
CA LEU A 580 -9.98 18.35 -24.07
C LEU A 580 -9.92 18.64 -25.57
N HIS A 581 -9.72 19.90 -25.92
CA HIS A 581 -9.16 20.33 -27.19
C HIS A 581 -8.05 21.33 -26.92
#